data_AF-D8F6E7-F1
#
_entry.id   AF-D8F6E7-F1
#
_cell.length_a   1.000
_cell.length_b   1.000
_cell.length_c   1.000
_cell.angle_alpha   90.00
_cell.angle_beta   90.00
_cell.angle_gamma   90.00
#
_symmetry.space_group_name_H-M   'P 1'
#
loop_
_entity.id
_entity.type
_entity.pdbx_description
1 polymer ?
#
loop_
_entity_poly.entity_id
_entity_poly.type
_entity_poly.pdbx_seq_one_letter_code
_entity_poly.pdbx_strand_id
1 'polypeptide(L)'
;MGQFSIHLGLKEPVFHVVGSLFIFFRRQTDRDAFMEKTILALIKERGPLTGAEIRAEISGDHLALWQACLQCPDLIVRTVGTQYLRLDRRLPGFARLSPSIWRSFLTYSIIGLRERPDPLAEKADQILDHIEAISRSKLDVAFQTVSGLAADLDGMEEEACFIIAGDIVYNMSHDVPRPERSTGKPVNGSDMDMVVVVSDRCSKSSMRRLDEAIYREKFRLLLNPYSREELDYVVKPFSRVKTQIRCDSFRHILACKILHEGTFMFGNARLFQKIKTLLKESGVIKKMQEMEHLAKIGRIKAEALLMKVTPDEITDEILNLFYPSDESEEFE
;
A
#
# COMPACT_ATOMS: atom_id res chain seq x y z
N MET A 1 -28.12 33.63 70.72
CA MET A 1 -28.78 32.39 71.16
C MET A 1 -29.02 31.52 69.93
N GLY A 2 -28.60 30.24 69.98
CA GLY A 2 -28.87 29.24 68.93
C GLY A 2 -27.61 28.60 68.36
N GLN A 3 -27.18 27.50 68.97
CA GLN A 3 -26.10 26.60 68.54
C GLN A 3 -26.42 25.93 67.19
N PHE A 4 -25.41 25.64 66.38
CA PHE A 4 -25.27 24.35 65.70
C PHE A 4 -23.78 24.04 65.46
N SER A 5 -23.28 23.03 66.18
CA SER A 5 -21.98 22.39 65.98
C SER A 5 -22.00 21.52 64.73
N ILE A 6 -20.90 21.50 63.96
CA ILE A 6 -20.60 20.38 63.06
C ILE A 6 -19.12 20.00 63.23
N HIS A 7 -18.93 18.71 63.48
CA HIS A 7 -17.69 18.00 63.81
C HIS A 7 -16.55 18.16 62.80
N LEU A 8 -15.35 18.35 63.34
CA LEU A 8 -14.08 18.03 62.70
C LEU A 8 -13.94 16.50 62.56
N GLY A 9 -14.14 15.99 61.34
CA GLY A 9 -13.78 14.63 60.97
C GLY A 9 -12.55 14.66 60.06
N LEU A 10 -11.36 14.47 60.64
CA LEU A 10 -10.16 14.09 59.91
C LEU A 10 -10.43 12.73 59.25
N LYS A 11 -10.59 12.70 57.92
CA LYS A 11 -10.50 11.47 57.12
C LYS A 11 -9.17 11.46 56.38
N GLU A 12 -8.42 10.41 56.65
CA GLU A 12 -7.18 10.03 55.97
C GLU A 12 -7.33 10.04 54.44
N PRO A 13 -6.26 10.33 53.67
CA PRO A 13 -6.28 10.16 52.23
C PRO A 13 -6.29 8.66 51.90
N VAL A 14 -7.36 8.23 51.25
CA VAL A 14 -7.51 6.91 50.65
C VAL A 14 -6.49 6.74 49.52
N PHE A 15 -5.42 6.01 49.78
CA PHE A 15 -4.51 5.42 48.79
C PHE A 15 -5.25 4.31 48.02
N HIS A 16 -5.94 4.63 46.91
CA HIS A 16 -6.51 3.57 46.04
C HIS A 16 -6.33 3.77 44.53
N VAL A 17 -5.69 4.86 44.07
CA VAL A 17 -5.50 5.11 42.63
C VAL A 17 -4.16 4.59 42.09
N VAL A 18 -3.16 4.37 42.96
CA VAL A 18 -1.82 3.93 42.53
C VAL A 18 -1.78 2.43 42.19
N GLY A 19 -2.57 1.59 42.88
CA GLY A 19 -2.55 0.14 42.70
C GLY A 19 -3.10 -0.34 41.35
N SER A 20 -4.19 0.26 40.86
CA SER A 20 -4.81 -0.13 39.58
C SER A 20 -3.95 0.26 38.38
N LEU A 21 -3.31 1.44 38.42
CA LEU A 21 -2.39 1.88 37.37
C LEU A 21 -1.14 0.98 37.32
N PHE A 22 -0.60 0.59 38.48
CA PHE A 22 0.58 -0.28 38.57
C PHE A 22 0.31 -1.72 38.10
N ILE A 23 -0.84 -2.30 38.47
CA ILE A 23 -1.26 -3.64 38.01
C ILE A 23 -1.50 -3.65 36.50
N PHE A 24 -2.08 -2.57 35.97
CA PHE A 24 -2.35 -2.43 34.55
C PHE A 24 -1.06 -2.25 33.73
N PHE A 25 -0.16 -1.36 34.15
CA PHE A 25 1.15 -1.15 33.51
C PHE A 25 1.99 -2.43 33.50
N ARG A 26 1.92 -3.21 34.60
CA ARG A 26 2.59 -4.51 34.72
C ARG A 26 1.99 -5.56 33.78
N ARG A 27 0.67 -5.61 33.63
CA ARG A 27 -0.01 -6.54 32.69
C ARG A 27 0.26 -6.22 31.22
N GLN A 28 0.52 -4.96 30.88
CA GLN A 28 0.86 -4.56 29.51
C GLN A 28 2.30 -4.96 29.17
N THR A 29 3.25 -4.61 30.04
CA THR A 29 4.65 -5.04 29.91
C THR A 29 4.82 -6.56 29.91
N ASP A 30 4.02 -7.29 30.70
CA ASP A 30 4.03 -8.75 30.70
C ASP A 30 3.47 -9.35 29.39
N ARG A 31 2.48 -8.70 28.76
CA ARG A 31 1.92 -9.12 27.45
C ARG A 31 2.89 -8.87 26.31
N ASP A 32 3.51 -7.71 26.28
CA ASP A 32 4.48 -7.33 25.25
C ASP A 32 5.72 -8.24 25.34
N ALA A 33 6.21 -8.50 26.56
CA ALA A 33 7.30 -9.44 26.80
C ALA A 33 6.94 -10.91 26.46
N PHE A 34 5.67 -11.30 26.59
CA PHE A 34 5.20 -12.62 26.15
C PHE A 34 5.17 -12.72 24.62
N MET A 35 4.67 -11.69 23.93
CA MET A 35 4.66 -11.60 22.48
C MET A 35 6.08 -11.69 21.91
N GLU A 36 7.01 -10.87 22.43
CA GLU A 36 8.42 -10.89 22.02
C GLU A 36 9.06 -12.27 22.17
N LYS A 37 8.86 -12.94 23.33
CA LYS A 37 9.40 -14.28 23.56
C LYS A 37 8.82 -15.32 22.61
N THR A 38 7.53 -15.20 22.30
CA THR A 38 6.82 -16.11 21.38
C THR A 38 7.37 -15.96 19.97
N ILE A 39 7.51 -14.73 19.47
CA ILE A 39 8.12 -14.44 18.17
C ILE A 39 9.56 -14.93 18.12
N LEU A 40 10.35 -14.65 19.16
CA LEU A 40 11.75 -15.07 19.22
C LEU A 40 11.88 -16.60 19.18
N ALA A 41 11.02 -17.33 19.90
CA ALA A 41 10.99 -18.79 19.85
C ALA A 41 10.62 -19.31 18.44
N LEU A 42 9.60 -18.71 17.81
CA LEU A 42 9.18 -19.05 16.46
C LEU A 42 10.32 -18.86 15.43
N ILE A 43 11.01 -17.72 15.49
CA ILE A 43 12.13 -17.42 14.59
C ILE A 43 13.34 -18.34 14.86
N LYS A 44 13.59 -18.73 16.12
CA LYS A 44 14.64 -19.71 16.46
C LYS A 44 14.34 -21.10 15.89
N GLU A 45 13.08 -21.50 15.87
CA GLU A 45 12.64 -22.80 15.36
C GLU A 45 12.59 -22.85 13.83
N ARG A 46 11.99 -21.84 13.19
CA ARG A 46 11.69 -21.85 11.75
C ARG A 46 12.66 -21.06 10.89
N GLY A 47 13.55 -20.28 11.49
CA GLY A 47 14.36 -19.31 10.78
C GLY A 47 13.58 -18.03 10.45
N PRO A 48 14.10 -17.20 9.54
CA PRO A 48 13.50 -15.92 9.22
C PRO A 48 12.14 -16.04 8.54
N LEU A 49 11.19 -15.20 8.99
CA LEU A 49 9.80 -15.20 8.52
C LEU A 49 9.36 -13.79 8.13
N THR A 50 8.39 -13.67 7.23
CA THR A 50 7.72 -12.41 6.95
C THR A 50 6.73 -12.04 8.06
N GLY A 51 6.30 -10.77 8.11
CA GLY A 51 5.25 -10.36 9.04
C GLY A 51 3.95 -11.17 8.86
N ALA A 52 3.60 -11.53 7.61
CA ALA A 52 2.44 -12.37 7.32
C ALA A 52 2.60 -13.81 7.83
N GLU A 53 3.77 -14.41 7.65
CA GLU A 53 4.08 -15.75 8.16
C GLU A 53 4.01 -15.79 9.70
N ILE A 54 4.50 -14.75 10.40
CA ILE A 54 4.37 -14.65 11.85
C ILE A 54 2.91 -14.43 12.27
N ARG A 55 2.18 -13.57 11.55
CA ARG A 55 0.76 -13.29 11.84
C ARG A 55 -0.11 -14.54 11.72
N ALA A 56 0.19 -15.44 10.79
CA ALA A 56 -0.53 -16.70 10.63
C ALA A 56 -0.36 -17.66 11.81
N GLU A 57 0.78 -17.59 12.51
CA GLU A 57 1.11 -18.47 13.64
C GLU A 57 0.76 -17.85 15.00
N ILE A 58 0.74 -16.51 15.08
CA ILE A 58 0.56 -15.78 16.33
C ILE A 58 -0.70 -14.92 16.28
N SER A 59 -1.70 -15.33 17.07
CA SER A 59 -2.88 -14.51 17.35
C SER A 59 -2.52 -13.35 18.27
N GLY A 60 -3.12 -12.18 18.01
CA GLY A 60 -2.83 -10.97 18.79
C GLY A 60 -3.26 -9.69 18.08
N ASP A 61 -3.02 -8.57 18.74
CA ASP A 61 -3.20 -7.24 18.16
C ASP A 61 -2.12 -6.95 17.09
N HIS A 62 -2.52 -6.30 15.98
CA HIS A 62 -1.63 -6.03 14.85
C HIS A 62 -0.49 -5.06 15.23
N LEU A 63 -0.79 -4.03 16.01
CA LEU A 63 0.19 -3.04 16.42
C LEU A 63 1.17 -3.66 17.41
N ALA A 64 0.68 -4.42 18.39
CA ALA A 64 1.53 -5.13 19.35
C ALA A 64 2.48 -6.12 18.67
N LEU A 65 2.01 -6.87 17.67
CA LEU A 65 2.85 -7.78 16.89
C LEU A 65 3.99 -7.02 16.18
N TRP A 66 3.65 -5.92 15.50
CA TRP A 66 4.61 -5.07 14.80
C TRP A 66 5.64 -4.45 15.76
N GLN A 67 5.17 -3.89 16.89
CA GLN A 67 6.02 -3.31 17.93
C GLN A 67 6.98 -4.36 18.51
N ALA A 68 6.48 -5.54 18.89
CA ALA A 68 7.31 -6.61 19.47
C ALA A 68 8.43 -7.07 18.52
N CYS A 69 8.16 -7.15 17.21
CA CYS A 69 9.20 -7.47 16.23
C CYS A 69 10.30 -6.41 16.15
N LEU A 70 9.94 -5.12 16.28
CA LEU A 70 10.86 -4.00 16.15
C LEU A 70 11.59 -3.66 17.45
N GLN A 71 11.00 -3.93 18.61
CA GLN A 71 11.56 -3.63 19.93
C GLN A 71 12.45 -4.76 20.47
N CYS A 72 12.22 -6.00 20.05
CA CYS A 72 13.01 -7.12 20.52
C CYS A 72 14.49 -6.97 20.12
N PRO A 73 15.44 -6.91 21.09
CA PRO A 73 16.85 -6.66 20.80
C PRO A 73 17.51 -7.82 20.07
N ASP A 74 16.99 -9.04 20.21
CA ASP A 74 17.53 -10.26 19.58
C ASP A 74 17.05 -10.44 18.14
N LEU A 75 16.04 -9.67 17.72
CA LEU A 75 15.51 -9.69 16.37
C LEU A 75 16.11 -8.58 15.52
N ILE A 76 16.16 -8.81 14.22
CA ILE A 76 16.42 -7.81 13.20
C ILE A 76 15.33 -7.88 12.15
N VAL A 77 14.86 -6.71 11.72
CA VAL A 77 13.85 -6.58 10.67
C VAL A 77 14.51 -5.96 9.45
N ARG A 78 14.40 -6.63 8.30
CA ARG A 78 14.83 -6.10 7.00
C ARG A 78 13.60 -5.95 6.11
N THR A 79 13.37 -4.72 5.65
CA THR A 79 12.32 -4.45 4.66
C THR A 79 12.94 -4.47 3.25
N VAL A 80 12.31 -5.19 2.34
CA VAL A 80 12.63 -5.23 0.91
C VAL A 80 11.61 -4.45 0.09
N GLY A 81 11.88 -4.24 -1.19
CA GLY A 81 10.98 -3.53 -2.09
C GLY A 81 11.09 -2.00 -2.02
N THR A 82 10.20 -1.33 -2.75
CA THR A 82 10.25 0.12 -2.95
C THR A 82 9.04 0.79 -2.30
N GLN A 83 9.30 1.82 -1.49
CA GLN A 83 8.26 2.73 -1.05
C GLN A 83 8.04 3.80 -2.12
N TYR A 84 6.78 4.03 -2.48
CA TYR A 84 6.43 5.01 -3.51
C TYR A 84 5.27 5.90 -3.06
N LEU A 85 5.16 7.08 -3.68
CA LEU A 85 4.09 8.03 -3.38
C LEU A 85 2.72 7.38 -3.61
N ARG A 86 1.78 7.56 -2.70
CA ARG A 86 0.36 7.21 -2.89
C ARG A 86 -0.49 8.41 -2.52
N LEU A 87 -1.52 8.66 -3.33
CA LEU A 87 -2.40 9.80 -3.12
C LEU A 87 -3.63 9.39 -2.35
N ASP A 88 -3.95 10.17 -1.33
CA ASP A 88 -5.09 9.94 -0.46
C ASP A 88 -5.85 11.24 -0.23
N ARG A 89 -7.13 11.27 -0.63
CA ARG A 89 -7.95 12.48 -0.50
C ARG A 89 -8.25 12.86 0.96
N ARG A 90 -8.11 11.91 1.89
CA ARG A 90 -8.40 12.10 3.31
C ARG A 90 -7.23 12.73 4.07
N LEU A 91 -6.02 12.68 3.50
CA LEU A 91 -4.82 13.22 4.13
C LEU A 91 -4.57 14.69 3.75
N PRO A 92 -4.16 15.53 4.72
CA PRO A 92 -3.62 16.85 4.41
C PRO A 92 -2.46 16.75 3.42
N GLY A 93 -2.50 17.54 2.35
CA GLY A 93 -1.48 17.50 1.29
C GLY A 93 -1.58 16.30 0.33
N PHE A 94 -2.61 15.46 0.49
CA PHE A 94 -2.97 14.34 -0.39
C PHE A 94 -1.93 13.23 -0.56
N ALA A 95 -0.90 13.14 0.28
CA ALA A 95 0.25 12.27 0.04
C ALA A 95 0.57 11.39 1.25
N ARG A 96 0.83 10.10 0.97
CA ARG A 96 1.48 9.15 1.89
C ARG A 96 2.44 8.25 1.10
N LEU A 97 3.17 7.39 1.79
CA LEU A 97 3.89 6.30 1.15
C LEU A 97 3.03 5.04 1.11
N SER A 98 3.15 4.31 0.00
CA SER A 98 2.73 2.93 -0.17
C SER A 98 3.98 2.04 -0.21
N PRO A 99 3.90 0.79 0.29
CA PRO A 99 2.80 0.24 1.09
C PRO A 99 2.62 0.97 2.45
N SER A 100 1.45 0.82 3.08
CA SER A 100 1.22 1.26 4.47
C SER A 100 2.19 0.60 5.45
N ILE A 101 2.22 1.02 6.72
CA ILE A 101 3.16 0.42 7.70
C ILE A 101 2.85 -1.05 7.85
N TRP A 102 1.57 -1.36 8.00
CA TRP A 102 1.13 -2.73 8.18
C TRP A 102 1.36 -3.59 6.93
N ARG A 103 0.97 -3.11 5.74
CA ARG A 103 1.20 -3.84 4.50
C ARG A 103 2.68 -4.06 4.22
N SER A 104 3.51 -3.04 4.51
CA SER A 104 4.97 -3.15 4.45
C SER A 104 5.48 -4.25 5.36
N PHE A 105 5.01 -4.29 6.60
CA PHE A 105 5.42 -5.30 7.58
C PHE A 105 5.01 -6.71 7.16
N LEU A 106 3.76 -6.89 6.73
CA LEU A 106 3.24 -8.20 6.37
C LEU A 106 3.94 -8.80 5.15
N THR A 107 4.08 -8.00 4.08
CA THR A 107 4.47 -8.51 2.76
C THR A 107 5.96 -8.36 2.50
N TYR A 108 6.58 -7.29 3.04
CA TYR A 108 7.91 -6.86 2.63
C TYR A 108 8.93 -6.81 3.75
N SER A 109 8.55 -7.08 5.00
CA SER A 109 9.50 -7.17 6.11
C SER A 109 9.79 -8.62 6.45
N ILE A 110 11.08 -8.95 6.52
CA ILE A 110 11.63 -10.23 6.96
C ILE A 110 12.22 -10.02 8.36
N ILE A 111 11.79 -10.85 9.30
CA ILE A 111 12.20 -10.85 10.70
C ILE A 111 13.11 -12.06 10.90
N GLY A 112 14.30 -11.83 11.46
CA GLY A 112 15.29 -12.88 11.71
C GLY A 112 16.07 -12.62 13.00
N LEU A 113 17.01 -13.52 13.32
CA LEU A 113 17.89 -13.35 14.48
C LEU A 113 19.01 -12.36 14.16
N ARG A 114 19.23 -11.40 15.05
CA ARG A 114 20.31 -10.40 14.89
C ARG A 114 21.70 -11.03 14.79
N GLU A 115 21.93 -12.12 15.52
CA GLU A 115 23.19 -12.86 15.52
C GLU A 115 23.42 -13.72 14.27
N ARG A 116 22.39 -13.92 13.43
CA ARG A 116 22.45 -14.75 12.21
C ARG A 116 21.86 -13.99 11.02
N PRO A 117 22.58 -13.01 10.45
CA PRO A 117 22.06 -12.20 9.35
C PRO A 117 21.97 -12.95 8.02
N ASP A 118 22.77 -14.00 7.79
CA ASP A 118 22.85 -14.66 6.47
C ASP A 118 21.54 -15.34 6.04
N PRO A 119 20.86 -16.15 6.89
CA PRO A 119 19.56 -16.72 6.52
C PRO A 119 18.50 -15.64 6.22
N LEU A 120 18.60 -14.48 6.87
CA LEU A 120 17.68 -13.37 6.63
C LEU A 120 17.96 -12.72 5.27
N ALA A 121 19.22 -12.67 4.84
CA ALA A 121 19.55 -12.21 3.50
C ALA A 121 19.04 -13.18 2.43
N GLU A 122 19.21 -14.48 2.62
CA GLU A 122 18.70 -15.50 1.71
C GLU A 122 17.16 -15.43 1.57
N LYS A 123 16.44 -15.31 2.69
CA LYS A 123 14.97 -15.15 2.65
C LYS A 123 14.56 -13.84 1.98
N ALA A 124 15.30 -12.75 2.20
CA ALA A 124 15.04 -11.47 1.55
C ALA A 124 15.19 -11.57 0.01
N ASP A 125 16.21 -12.28 -0.47
CA ASP A 125 16.42 -12.51 -1.90
C ASP A 125 15.31 -13.40 -2.50
N GLN A 126 14.90 -14.46 -1.80
CA GLN A 126 13.76 -15.30 -2.21
C GLN A 126 12.46 -14.50 -2.36
N ILE A 127 12.18 -13.59 -1.42
CA ILE A 127 10.98 -12.75 -1.49
C ILE A 127 11.07 -11.77 -2.66
N LEU A 128 12.24 -11.17 -2.90
CA LEU A 128 12.44 -10.28 -4.05
C LEU A 128 12.26 -11.01 -5.39
N ASP A 129 12.84 -12.20 -5.53
CA ASP A 129 12.69 -13.04 -6.73
C ASP A 129 11.22 -13.41 -6.98
N HIS A 130 10.47 -13.74 -5.92
CA HIS A 130 9.04 -14.05 -6.01
C HIS A 130 8.20 -12.85 -6.46
N ILE A 131 8.41 -11.68 -5.85
CA ILE A 131 7.73 -10.43 -6.23
C ILE A 131 8.04 -10.07 -7.68
N GLU A 132 9.29 -10.25 -8.11
CA GLU A 132 9.68 -10.01 -9.50
C GLU A 132 8.98 -10.98 -10.47
N ALA A 133 8.92 -12.26 -10.13
CA ALA A 133 8.21 -13.24 -10.94
C ALA A 133 6.71 -12.90 -11.08
N ILE A 134 6.05 -12.47 -10.01
CA ILE A 134 4.64 -12.03 -10.05
C ILE A 134 4.50 -10.79 -10.92
N SER A 135 5.34 -9.78 -10.72
CA SER A 135 5.28 -8.52 -11.47
C SER A 135 5.46 -8.76 -12.98
N ARG A 136 6.40 -9.64 -13.36
CA ARG A 136 6.61 -10.06 -14.74
C ARG A 136 5.40 -10.81 -15.30
N SER A 137 4.86 -11.77 -14.56
CA SER A 137 3.67 -12.53 -14.98
C SER A 137 2.46 -11.62 -15.24
N LYS A 138 2.20 -10.66 -14.34
CA LYS A 138 1.10 -9.68 -14.53
C LYS A 138 1.37 -8.75 -15.71
N LEU A 139 2.60 -8.30 -15.90
CA LEU A 139 2.97 -7.50 -17.07
C LEU A 139 2.75 -8.28 -18.38
N ASP A 140 3.09 -9.56 -18.42
CA ASP A 140 2.88 -10.42 -19.59
C ASP A 140 1.38 -10.56 -19.91
N VAL A 141 0.53 -10.76 -18.89
CA VAL A 141 -0.92 -10.81 -19.05
C VAL A 141 -1.46 -9.48 -19.60
N ALA A 142 -1.03 -8.35 -19.05
CA ALA A 142 -1.43 -7.04 -19.52
C ALA A 142 -0.99 -6.79 -20.97
N PHE A 143 0.24 -7.16 -21.31
CA PHE A 143 0.79 -7.02 -22.66
C PHE A 143 0.06 -7.91 -23.68
N GLN A 144 -0.18 -9.18 -23.35
CA GLN A 144 -0.94 -10.10 -24.21
C GLN A 144 -2.37 -9.61 -24.45
N THR A 145 -3.01 -9.06 -23.41
CA THR A 145 -4.35 -8.49 -23.51
C THR A 145 -4.36 -7.32 -24.49
N VAL A 146 -3.44 -6.36 -24.34
CA VAL A 146 -3.40 -5.16 -25.18
C VAL A 146 -2.96 -5.44 -26.60
N SER A 147 -1.98 -6.31 -26.81
CA SER A 147 -1.54 -6.70 -28.16
C SER A 147 -2.64 -7.41 -28.92
N GLY A 148 -3.41 -8.29 -28.27
CA GLY A 148 -4.61 -8.91 -28.86
C GLY A 148 -5.67 -7.88 -29.24
N LEU A 149 -5.97 -6.94 -28.34
CA LEU A 149 -6.93 -5.85 -28.60
C LEU A 149 -6.51 -4.94 -29.77
N ALA A 150 -5.22 -4.64 -29.88
CA ALA A 150 -4.70 -3.79 -30.95
C ALA A 150 -4.75 -4.48 -32.32
N ALA A 151 -4.50 -5.79 -32.37
CA ALA A 151 -4.62 -6.57 -33.61
C ALA A 151 -6.07 -6.58 -34.15
N ASP A 152 -7.07 -6.57 -33.26
CA ASP A 152 -8.49 -6.55 -33.63
C ASP A 152 -9.02 -5.16 -34.01
N LEU A 153 -8.27 -4.10 -33.71
CA LEU A 153 -8.69 -2.71 -33.87
C LEU A 153 -7.73 -1.94 -34.80
N ASP A 154 -8.03 -1.99 -36.10
CA ASP A 154 -7.28 -1.31 -37.15
C ASP A 154 -6.85 0.13 -36.79
N GLY A 155 -5.55 0.40 -36.91
CA GLY A 155 -4.96 1.72 -36.69
C GLY A 155 -4.77 2.14 -35.24
N MET A 156 -5.15 1.32 -34.24
CA MET A 156 -4.98 1.67 -32.83
C MET A 156 -3.52 1.73 -32.38
N GLU A 157 -2.61 1.01 -33.04
CA GLU A 157 -1.18 1.10 -32.75
C GLU A 157 -0.61 2.51 -32.99
N GLU A 158 -1.15 3.22 -33.99
CA GLU A 158 -0.74 4.58 -34.34
C GLU A 158 -1.51 5.65 -33.54
N GLU A 159 -2.74 5.35 -33.13
CA GLU A 159 -3.63 6.34 -32.52
C GLU A 159 -3.71 6.23 -30.98
N ALA A 160 -3.34 5.10 -30.38
CA ALA A 160 -3.43 4.87 -28.93
C ALA A 160 -2.07 4.56 -28.31
N CYS A 161 -1.85 5.07 -27.10
CA CYS A 161 -0.68 4.79 -26.27
C CYS A 161 -1.15 4.08 -25.00
N PHE A 162 -0.72 2.84 -24.82
CA PHE A 162 -1.02 2.04 -23.64
C PHE A 162 0.13 2.16 -22.63
N ILE A 163 -0.23 2.51 -21.40
CA ILE A 163 0.71 2.79 -20.31
C ILE A 163 0.31 1.89 -19.14
N ILE A 164 1.25 1.12 -18.60
CA ILE A 164 1.06 0.35 -17.38
C ILE A 164 1.50 1.20 -16.18
N ALA A 165 0.81 1.08 -15.04
CA ALA A 165 1.09 1.80 -13.80
C ALA A 165 0.87 0.87 -12.58
N GLY A 166 0.85 1.45 -11.38
CA GLY A 166 0.58 0.72 -10.14
C GLY A 166 1.79 -0.05 -9.62
N ASP A 167 1.54 -1.14 -8.90
CA ASP A 167 2.59 -1.95 -8.26
C ASP A 167 3.59 -2.56 -9.26
N ILE A 168 3.13 -2.88 -10.48
CA ILE A 168 3.95 -3.49 -11.53
C ILE A 168 5.15 -2.61 -11.90
N VAL A 169 4.97 -1.29 -11.99
CA VAL A 169 6.08 -0.39 -12.38
C VAL A 169 7.14 -0.24 -11.28
N TYR A 170 6.83 -0.64 -10.05
CA TYR A 170 7.75 -0.63 -8.93
C TYR A 170 8.34 -2.01 -8.63
N ASN A 171 7.98 -3.04 -9.40
CA ASN A 171 8.29 -4.43 -9.08
C ASN A 171 7.79 -4.79 -7.67
N MET A 172 6.53 -4.43 -7.39
CA MET A 172 5.88 -4.58 -6.08
C MET A 172 4.54 -5.32 -6.19
N SER A 173 4.31 -6.06 -7.28
CA SER A 173 3.11 -6.87 -7.37
C SER A 173 3.16 -8.03 -6.39
N HIS A 174 2.00 -8.37 -5.83
CA HIS A 174 1.85 -9.50 -4.92
C HIS A 174 0.68 -10.39 -5.37
N ASP A 175 0.59 -11.58 -4.78
CA ASP A 175 -0.40 -12.62 -5.05
C ASP A 175 -1.33 -12.89 -3.85
N VAL A 176 -1.20 -12.12 -2.77
CA VAL A 176 -2.07 -12.21 -1.58
C VAL A 176 -3.55 -12.13 -1.98
N PRO A 177 -4.35 -13.20 -1.81
CA PRO A 177 -5.75 -13.20 -2.21
C PRO A 177 -6.57 -12.19 -1.41
N ARG A 178 -7.44 -11.44 -2.09
CA ARG A 178 -8.35 -10.47 -1.45
C ARG A 178 -9.71 -10.48 -2.13
N PRO A 179 -10.80 -10.07 -1.46
CA PRO A 179 -12.10 -9.92 -2.11
C PRO A 179 -12.06 -8.78 -3.14
N GLU A 180 -12.66 -9.01 -4.32
CA GLU A 180 -12.97 -7.93 -5.26
C GLU A 180 -14.28 -7.23 -4.87
N ARG A 181 -14.30 -5.90 -4.89
CA ARG A 181 -15.36 -5.07 -4.28
C ARG A 181 -16.75 -5.28 -4.89
N SER A 182 -16.83 -5.55 -6.18
CA SER A 182 -18.08 -5.62 -6.93
C SER A 182 -18.71 -7.01 -6.89
N THR A 183 -17.88 -8.05 -6.80
CA THR A 183 -18.29 -9.45 -6.91
C THR A 183 -18.15 -10.23 -5.60
N GLY A 184 -17.36 -9.72 -4.64
CA GLY A 184 -16.97 -10.41 -3.42
C GLY A 184 -16.12 -11.66 -3.66
N LYS A 185 -15.72 -11.93 -4.91
CA LYS A 185 -14.93 -13.11 -5.26
C LYS A 185 -13.45 -12.84 -4.98
N PRO A 186 -12.69 -13.87 -4.57
CA PRO A 186 -11.25 -13.71 -4.36
C PRO A 186 -10.54 -13.45 -5.69
N VAL A 187 -9.74 -12.39 -5.73
CA VAL A 187 -8.79 -12.06 -6.80
C VAL A 187 -7.37 -12.28 -6.33
N ASN A 188 -6.47 -12.53 -7.28
CA ASN A 188 -5.07 -12.85 -6.99
C ASN A 188 -4.22 -11.59 -6.88
N GLY A 189 -4.17 -11.02 -5.66
CA GLY A 189 -3.18 -9.99 -5.32
C GLY A 189 -3.43 -8.60 -5.90
N SER A 190 -2.35 -7.94 -6.33
CA SER A 190 -2.37 -6.53 -6.78
C SER A 190 -3.01 -6.35 -8.16
N ASP A 191 -3.63 -5.19 -8.39
CA ASP A 191 -4.27 -4.88 -9.67
C ASP A 191 -3.26 -4.61 -10.79
N MET A 192 -3.72 -4.78 -12.03
CA MET A 192 -3.06 -4.25 -13.21
C MET A 192 -3.69 -2.88 -13.55
N ASP A 193 -2.96 -1.79 -13.31
CA ASP A 193 -3.42 -0.44 -13.64
C ASP A 193 -2.99 -0.04 -15.06
N MET A 194 -3.95 0.25 -15.93
CA MET A 194 -3.71 0.64 -17.32
C MET A 194 -4.29 2.01 -17.66
N VAL A 195 -3.47 2.88 -18.25
CA VAL A 195 -3.93 4.14 -18.84
C VAL A 195 -3.74 4.09 -20.35
N VAL A 196 -4.84 4.32 -21.08
CA VAL A 196 -4.83 4.43 -22.52
C VAL A 196 -5.04 5.88 -22.91
N VAL A 197 -4.04 6.47 -23.54
CA VAL A 197 -4.15 7.83 -24.09
C VAL A 197 -4.29 7.73 -25.59
N VAL A 198 -5.42 8.19 -26.12
CA VAL A 198 -5.66 8.27 -27.57
C VAL A 198 -5.29 9.65 -28.10
N SER A 199 -4.78 9.68 -29.33
CA SER A 199 -4.50 10.91 -30.06
C SER A 199 -5.79 11.73 -30.24
N ASP A 200 -5.67 13.06 -30.29
CA ASP A 200 -6.81 13.95 -30.54
C ASP A 200 -7.37 13.80 -31.98
N ARG A 201 -6.70 13.04 -32.86
CA ARG A 201 -7.19 12.69 -34.22
C ARG A 201 -8.07 11.44 -34.22
N CYS A 202 -7.97 10.62 -33.18
CA CYS A 202 -8.77 9.41 -33.05
C CYS A 202 -10.25 9.76 -32.99
N SER A 203 -11.05 9.08 -33.82
CA SER A 203 -12.48 9.31 -33.85
C SER A 203 -13.15 8.88 -32.54
N LYS A 204 -14.24 9.55 -32.15
CA LYS A 204 -15.01 9.17 -30.95
C LYS A 204 -15.54 7.74 -31.03
N SER A 205 -15.91 7.26 -32.22
CA SER A 205 -16.38 5.89 -32.42
C SER A 205 -15.25 4.88 -32.23
N SER A 206 -14.05 5.15 -32.74
CA SER A 206 -12.87 4.30 -32.52
C SER A 206 -12.49 4.24 -31.04
N MET A 207 -12.44 5.39 -30.36
CA MET A 207 -12.16 5.44 -28.92
C MET A 207 -13.20 4.64 -28.10
N ARG A 208 -14.48 4.75 -28.46
CA ARG A 208 -15.56 3.98 -27.81
C ARG A 208 -15.42 2.48 -28.05
N ARG A 209 -15.10 2.05 -29.27
CA ARG A 209 -14.85 0.63 -29.59
C ARG A 209 -13.68 0.08 -28.77
N LEU A 210 -12.62 0.86 -28.61
CA LEU A 210 -11.47 0.50 -27.79
C LEU A 210 -11.86 0.35 -26.31
N ASP A 211 -12.59 1.33 -25.78
CA ASP A 211 -13.08 1.30 -24.39
C ASP A 211 -13.97 0.06 -24.13
N GLU A 212 -14.93 -0.23 -25.02
CA GLU A 212 -15.79 -1.41 -24.94
C GLU A 212 -14.99 -2.72 -25.06
N ALA A 213 -13.94 -2.75 -25.88
CA ALA A 213 -13.10 -3.93 -26.03
C ALA A 213 -12.26 -4.20 -24.77
N ILE A 214 -11.63 -3.17 -24.18
CA ILE A 214 -10.90 -3.29 -22.92
C ILE A 214 -11.85 -3.68 -21.78
N TYR A 215 -13.06 -3.12 -21.76
CA TYR A 215 -14.08 -3.49 -20.77
C TYR A 215 -14.34 -5.00 -20.81
N ARG A 216 -14.58 -5.59 -21.99
CA ARG A 216 -14.79 -7.04 -22.12
C ARG A 216 -13.61 -7.86 -21.61
N GLU A 217 -12.39 -7.41 -21.90
CA GLU A 217 -11.17 -8.07 -21.41
C GLU A 217 -11.04 -7.99 -19.89
N LYS A 218 -11.38 -6.86 -19.27
CA LYS A 218 -11.47 -6.74 -17.80
C LYS A 218 -12.35 -7.84 -17.20
N PHE A 219 -13.55 -8.05 -17.75
CA PHE A 219 -14.44 -9.13 -17.27
C PHE A 219 -13.88 -10.53 -17.54
N ARG A 220 -13.26 -10.74 -18.71
CA ARG A 220 -12.67 -12.03 -19.06
C ARG A 220 -11.57 -12.42 -18.07
N LEU A 221 -10.68 -11.49 -17.71
CA LEU A 221 -9.59 -11.70 -16.75
C LEU A 221 -10.11 -11.97 -15.34
N LEU A 222 -11.11 -11.21 -14.91
CA LEU A 222 -11.72 -11.35 -13.57
C LEU A 222 -12.46 -12.68 -13.41
N LEU A 223 -13.18 -13.13 -14.45
CA LEU A 223 -13.99 -14.34 -14.41
C LEU A 223 -13.20 -15.61 -14.74
N ASN A 224 -11.99 -15.49 -15.28
CA ASN A 224 -11.16 -16.66 -15.59
C ASN A 224 -10.80 -17.40 -14.30
N PRO A 225 -11.23 -18.65 -14.11
CA PRO A 225 -11.06 -19.37 -12.87
C PRO A 225 -9.59 -19.67 -12.53
N TYR A 226 -8.69 -19.63 -13.52
CA TYR A 226 -7.27 -19.92 -13.36
C TYR A 226 -6.43 -18.68 -13.01
N SER A 227 -6.80 -17.50 -13.51
CA SER A 227 -6.02 -16.27 -13.30
C SER A 227 -6.64 -15.33 -12.26
N ARG A 228 -7.97 -15.12 -12.29
CA ARG A 228 -8.71 -14.19 -11.40
C ARG A 228 -7.97 -12.86 -11.20
N GLU A 229 -7.57 -12.26 -12.30
CA GLU A 229 -6.79 -11.03 -12.34
C GLU A 229 -7.72 -9.83 -12.47
N GLU A 230 -7.42 -8.76 -11.73
CA GLU A 230 -8.14 -7.50 -11.80
C GLU A 230 -7.39 -6.51 -12.70
N LEU A 231 -8.07 -6.02 -13.75
CA LEU A 231 -7.58 -4.98 -14.64
C LEU A 231 -8.37 -3.69 -14.39
N ASP A 232 -7.68 -2.67 -13.88
CA ASP A 232 -8.21 -1.33 -13.76
C ASP A 232 -7.70 -0.46 -14.90
N TYR A 233 -8.62 0.24 -15.56
CA TYR A 233 -8.24 1.00 -16.74
C TYR A 233 -8.97 2.33 -16.89
N VAL A 234 -8.35 3.23 -17.64
CA VAL A 234 -8.98 4.47 -18.13
C VAL A 234 -8.55 4.78 -19.56
N VAL A 235 -9.52 5.05 -20.42
CA VAL A 235 -9.29 5.56 -21.78
C VAL A 235 -9.58 7.05 -21.82
N LYS A 236 -8.62 7.86 -22.30
CA LYS A 236 -8.78 9.32 -22.38
C LYS A 236 -8.08 9.93 -23.60
N PRO A 237 -8.60 11.04 -24.16
CA PRO A 237 -7.91 11.74 -25.24
C PRO A 237 -6.71 12.55 -24.73
N PHE A 238 -5.74 12.81 -25.59
CA PHE A 238 -4.56 13.62 -25.26
C PHE A 238 -4.94 15.05 -24.81
N SER A 239 -6.01 15.62 -25.34
CA SER A 239 -6.63 16.87 -24.86
C SER A 239 -6.97 16.85 -23.38
N ARG A 240 -7.42 15.71 -22.84
CA ARG A 240 -7.66 15.55 -21.41
C ARG A 240 -6.37 15.61 -20.61
N VAL A 241 -5.28 15.04 -21.11
CA VAL A 241 -3.95 15.11 -20.48
C VAL A 241 -3.49 16.56 -20.37
N LYS A 242 -3.61 17.34 -21.46
CA LYS A 242 -3.29 18.78 -21.48
C LYS A 242 -4.07 19.60 -20.45
N THR A 243 -5.29 19.19 -20.10
CA THR A 243 -6.05 19.84 -19.02
C THR A 243 -5.55 19.39 -17.64
N GLN A 244 -5.24 18.10 -17.48
CA GLN A 244 -4.84 17.51 -16.19
C GLN A 244 -3.49 18.03 -15.69
N ILE A 245 -2.57 18.44 -16.57
CA ILE A 245 -1.24 18.97 -16.17
C ILE A 245 -1.31 20.21 -15.27
N ARG A 246 -2.46 20.89 -15.21
CA ARG A 246 -2.69 22.02 -14.30
C ARG A 246 -2.56 21.62 -12.83
N CYS A 247 -2.78 20.34 -12.49
CA CYS A 247 -2.63 19.83 -11.12
C CYS A 247 -3.35 20.66 -10.04
N ASP A 248 -4.52 21.19 -10.39
CA ASP A 248 -5.36 22.10 -9.61
C ASP A 248 -6.48 21.39 -8.82
N SER A 249 -6.63 20.07 -9.02
CA SER A 249 -7.58 19.23 -8.28
C SER A 249 -6.95 17.87 -7.95
N PHE A 250 -7.48 17.18 -6.95
CA PHE A 250 -7.03 15.82 -6.59
C PHE A 250 -7.03 14.88 -7.79
N ARG A 251 -8.10 14.90 -8.62
CA ARG A 251 -8.19 14.06 -9.83
C ARG A 251 -7.12 14.38 -10.87
N HIS A 252 -6.74 15.66 -10.98
CA HIS A 252 -5.67 16.07 -11.89
C HIS A 252 -4.30 15.65 -11.37
N ILE A 253 -4.04 15.84 -10.08
CA ILE A 253 -2.81 15.38 -9.41
C ILE A 253 -2.66 13.86 -9.57
N LEU A 254 -3.72 13.08 -9.33
CA LEU A 254 -3.73 11.64 -9.52
C LEU A 254 -3.43 11.22 -10.95
N ALA A 255 -4.11 11.81 -11.93
CA ALA A 255 -3.85 11.50 -13.33
C ALA A 255 -2.41 11.83 -13.75
N CYS A 256 -1.86 12.94 -13.24
CA CYS A 256 -0.48 13.35 -13.50
C CYS A 256 0.53 12.41 -12.86
N LYS A 257 0.29 11.96 -11.62
CA LYS A 257 1.11 10.96 -10.95
C LYS A 257 1.16 9.66 -11.75
N ILE A 258 0.00 9.12 -12.11
CA ILE A 258 -0.09 7.85 -12.86
C ILE A 258 0.66 7.97 -14.20
N LEU A 259 0.53 9.09 -14.92
CA LEU A 259 1.27 9.30 -16.16
C LEU A 259 2.78 9.53 -15.94
N HIS A 260 3.17 10.14 -14.81
CA HIS A 260 4.57 10.37 -14.45
C HIS A 260 5.29 9.06 -14.14
N GLU A 261 4.68 8.19 -13.36
CA GLU A 261 5.26 6.91 -12.92
C GLU A 261 5.05 5.80 -13.95
N GLY A 262 3.96 5.87 -14.72
CA GLY A 262 3.59 4.83 -15.67
C GLY A 262 4.63 4.59 -16.75
N THR A 263 4.76 3.33 -17.16
CA THR A 263 5.71 2.86 -18.16
C THR A 263 5.00 2.58 -19.47
N PHE A 264 5.66 2.89 -20.59
CA PHE A 264 5.14 2.57 -21.91
C PHE A 264 5.00 1.05 -22.06
N MET A 265 3.83 0.59 -22.48
CA MET A 265 3.56 -0.82 -22.69
C MET A 265 3.40 -1.15 -24.18
N PHE A 266 2.56 -0.39 -24.90
CA PHE A 266 2.24 -0.69 -26.30
C PHE A 266 1.70 0.52 -27.08
N GLY A 267 1.76 0.46 -28.43
CA GLY A 267 1.16 1.42 -29.35
C GLY A 267 2.04 2.64 -29.64
N ASN A 268 1.45 3.84 -29.65
CA ASN A 268 2.11 5.06 -30.10
C ASN A 268 3.15 5.58 -29.10
N ALA A 269 4.40 5.13 -29.25
CA ALA A 269 5.53 5.57 -28.44
C ALA A 269 5.82 7.09 -28.57
N ARG A 270 5.52 7.72 -29.71
CA ARG A 270 5.70 9.18 -29.86
C ARG A 270 4.72 9.96 -28.98
N LEU A 271 3.49 9.47 -28.82
CA LEU A 271 2.50 10.05 -27.93
C LEU A 271 2.93 9.89 -26.46
N PHE A 272 3.48 8.74 -26.08
CA PHE A 272 4.06 8.53 -24.75
C PHE A 272 5.16 9.57 -24.44
N GLN A 273 6.12 9.75 -25.35
CA GLN A 273 7.20 10.71 -25.16
C GLN A 273 6.67 12.15 -25.05
N LYS A 274 5.66 12.52 -25.86
CA LYS A 274 4.99 13.83 -25.73
C LYS A 274 4.35 14.01 -24.36
N ILE A 275 3.72 12.98 -23.80
CA ILE A 275 3.15 13.03 -22.45
C ILE A 275 4.25 13.25 -21.41
N LYS A 276 5.35 12.49 -21.46
CA LYS A 276 6.47 12.62 -20.52
C LYS A 276 7.11 14.01 -20.60
N THR A 277 7.34 14.54 -21.80
CA THR A 277 7.85 15.91 -22.00
C THR A 277 6.91 16.94 -21.40
N LEU A 278 5.61 16.84 -21.67
CA LEU A 278 4.60 17.77 -21.16
C LEU A 278 4.58 17.82 -19.63
N LEU A 279 4.66 16.68 -18.95
CA LEU A 279 4.73 16.60 -17.49
C LEU A 279 5.99 17.25 -16.92
N LYS A 280 7.13 17.09 -17.62
CA LYS A 280 8.40 17.71 -17.23
C LYS A 280 8.32 19.23 -17.35
N GLU A 281 7.88 19.74 -18.49
CA GLU A 281 7.80 21.17 -18.80
C GLU A 281 6.78 21.91 -17.91
N SER A 282 5.70 21.24 -17.51
CA SER A 282 4.68 21.82 -16.64
C SER A 282 5.03 21.81 -15.14
N GLY A 283 6.24 21.35 -14.77
CA GLY A 283 6.69 21.30 -13.36
C GLY A 283 6.02 20.21 -12.51
N VAL A 284 5.25 19.30 -13.12
CA VAL A 284 4.54 18.23 -12.41
C VAL A 284 5.52 17.30 -11.70
N ILE A 285 6.64 16.97 -12.35
CA ILE A 285 7.66 16.08 -11.76
C ILE A 285 8.17 16.64 -10.43
N LYS A 286 8.51 17.93 -10.40
CA LYS A 286 8.99 18.60 -9.19
C LYS A 286 7.94 18.56 -8.08
N LYS A 287 6.67 18.83 -8.42
CA LYS A 287 5.54 18.75 -7.48
C LYS A 287 5.39 17.34 -6.89
N MET A 288 5.54 16.28 -7.70
CA MET A 288 5.47 14.90 -7.20
C MET A 288 6.63 14.57 -6.26
N GLN A 289 7.84 15.00 -6.59
CA GLN A 289 9.02 14.82 -5.73
C GLN A 289 8.88 15.51 -4.38
N GLU A 290 8.34 16.73 -4.35
CA GLU A 290 8.04 17.46 -3.11
C GLU A 290 7.00 16.72 -2.25
N MET A 291 5.93 16.22 -2.87
CA MET A 291 4.91 15.42 -2.18
C MET A 291 5.49 14.12 -1.60
N GLU A 292 6.32 13.42 -2.37
CA GLU A 292 6.99 12.19 -1.91
C GLU A 292 7.96 12.46 -0.76
N HIS A 293 8.72 13.55 -0.82
CA HIS A 293 9.61 13.97 0.26
C HIS A 293 8.85 14.25 1.57
N LEU A 294 7.73 14.97 1.48
CA LEU A 294 6.87 15.22 2.64
C LEU A 294 6.24 13.92 3.18
N ALA A 295 5.85 13.00 2.29
CA ALA A 295 5.33 11.69 2.68
C ALA A 295 6.38 10.85 3.41
N LYS A 296 7.66 10.89 2.99
CA LYS A 296 8.79 10.24 3.69
C LYS A 296 8.96 10.78 5.11
N ILE A 297 8.92 12.11 5.28
CA ILE A 297 8.97 12.72 6.61
C ILE A 297 7.77 12.31 7.46
N GLY A 298 6.57 12.30 6.86
CA GLY A 298 5.33 11.87 7.50
C GLY A 298 5.41 10.43 8.01
N ARG A 299 5.94 9.52 7.18
CA ARG A 299 6.13 8.10 7.52
C ARG A 299 7.03 7.91 8.74
N ILE A 300 8.18 8.59 8.78
CA ILE A 300 9.12 8.51 9.92
C ILE A 300 8.44 8.97 11.22
N LYS A 301 7.67 10.06 11.16
CA LYS A 301 6.92 10.57 12.32
C LYS A 301 5.83 9.60 12.76
N ALA A 302 5.10 9.01 11.82
CA ALA A 302 4.08 8.02 12.09
C ALA A 302 4.65 6.78 12.77
N GLU A 303 5.74 6.20 12.24
CA GLU A 303 6.42 5.05 12.84
C GLU A 303 6.92 5.38 14.26
N ALA A 304 7.57 6.54 14.45
CA ALA A 304 8.05 6.96 15.77
C ALA A 304 6.94 7.20 16.80
N LEU A 305 5.75 7.63 16.36
CA LEU A 305 4.56 7.75 17.20
C LEU A 305 4.03 6.36 17.55
N LEU A 306 3.77 5.52 16.55
CA LEU A 306 3.22 4.17 16.71
C LEU A 306 4.09 3.29 17.61
N MET A 307 5.41 3.46 17.61
CA MET A 307 6.32 2.74 18.52
C MET A 307 6.16 3.11 20.01
N LYS A 308 5.46 4.19 20.32
CA LYS A 308 5.28 4.71 21.69
C LYS A 308 3.85 4.58 22.20
N VAL A 309 2.89 4.37 21.30
CA VAL A 309 1.46 4.25 21.63
C VAL A 309 1.24 2.98 22.43
N THR A 310 0.57 3.12 23.57
CA THR A 310 0.05 2.01 24.37
C THR A 310 -1.38 1.64 23.95
N PRO A 311 -1.89 0.43 24.24
CA PRO A 311 -3.23 0.03 23.80
C PRO A 311 -4.37 0.97 24.19
N ASP A 312 -4.25 1.67 25.32
CA ASP A 312 -5.27 2.61 25.79
C ASP A 312 -5.29 3.94 25.00
N GLU A 313 -4.21 4.22 24.28
CA GLU A 313 -4.03 5.43 23.48
C GLU A 313 -4.37 5.19 22.00
N ILE A 314 -4.71 3.95 21.61
CA ILE A 314 -5.05 3.62 20.23
C ILE A 314 -6.41 4.24 19.89
N THR A 315 -6.38 5.23 19.00
CA THR A 315 -7.56 5.81 18.36
C THR A 315 -7.62 5.41 16.89
N ASP A 316 -8.78 5.58 16.25
CA ASP A 316 -8.93 5.36 14.80
C ASP A 316 -7.98 6.25 13.99
N GLU A 317 -7.68 7.47 14.46
CA GLU A 317 -6.71 8.36 13.82
C GLU A 317 -5.30 7.80 13.86
N ILE A 318 -4.91 7.19 14.98
CA ILE A 318 -3.61 6.53 15.14
C ILE A 318 -3.54 5.25 14.30
N LEU A 319 -4.60 4.45 14.28
CA LEU A 319 -4.68 3.25 13.43
C LEU A 319 -4.57 3.61 11.94
N ASN A 320 -5.17 4.72 11.51
CA ASN A 320 -5.03 5.21 10.13
C ASN A 320 -3.59 5.56 9.73
N LEU A 321 -2.69 5.80 10.69
CA LEU A 321 -1.25 5.94 10.41
C LEU A 321 -0.59 4.60 10.11
N PHE A 322 -1.12 3.52 10.68
CA PHE A 322 -0.60 2.15 10.57
C PHE A 322 -1.09 1.47 9.28
N TYR A 323 -2.40 1.52 9.02
CA TYR A 323 -3.03 1.17 7.75
C TYR A 323 -4.30 2.01 7.54
N PRO A 324 -4.57 2.48 6.31
CA PRO A 324 -5.79 3.22 6.03
C PRO A 324 -7.00 2.28 6.03
N SER A 325 -8.18 2.83 6.29
CA SER A 325 -9.42 2.05 6.25
C SER A 325 -9.73 1.39 4.89
N ASP A 326 -9.19 1.90 3.78
CA ASP A 326 -9.41 1.29 2.47
C ASP A 326 -8.57 -0.01 2.29
N GLU A 327 -7.56 -0.22 3.13
CA GLU A 327 -6.76 -1.45 3.19
C GLU A 327 -7.26 -2.40 4.31
N SER A 328 -8.19 -1.99 5.18
CA SER A 328 -8.66 -2.86 6.27
C SER A 328 -9.39 -4.12 5.75
N GLU A 329 -10.13 -3.99 4.65
CA GLU A 329 -10.79 -5.10 3.96
C GLU A 329 -9.79 -6.13 3.37
N GLU A 330 -8.51 -5.77 3.21
CA GLU A 330 -7.46 -6.69 2.75
C GLU A 330 -6.88 -7.55 3.89
N PHE A 331 -7.18 -7.20 5.15
CA PHE A 331 -6.57 -7.81 6.35
C PHE A 331 -7.58 -8.35 7.37
N GLU A 332 -8.87 -8.35 7.05
CA GLU A 332 -9.96 -9.01 7.80
C GLU A 332 -10.09 -10.49 7.43
#